data_AF-A0A9D9W7Y9-F1
#
_entry.id   AF-A0A9D9W7Y9-F1
#
_cell.length_a   1.000
_cell.length_b   1.000
_cell.length_c   1.000
_cell.angle_alpha   90.00
_cell.angle_beta   90.00
_cell.angle_gamma   90.00
#
_symmetry.space_group_name_H-M   'P 1'
#
loop_
_entity.id
_entity.type
_entity.pdbx_description
1 polymer ?
#
loop_
_entity_poly.entity_id
_entity_poly.type
_entity_poly.pdbx_seq_one_letter_code
_entity_poly.pdbx_strand_id
1 'polypeptide(L)'
;GNYPFRAEKYGHAQFGWGGGMEHTTVSFMGGFSRSLIAHEMGHQWFGNKITCGTWKDIWLNEGITEYLSGLVVEHLDGNTDFINWKGAKTSNITSQAGGAVYLTDDEILNVSRIFSSRLTYNKGAMVVNMLRYKMGDTAFFQAMNNYLTDPNLAYNYAITPQFKSHLETVYGSSLTEFFNDWVYNQGYPTYTVVAENLSSSQTKITINQTQSHNSVNFFEMPVPIRLTGAGGQVFNTKLEHTSNGQQFIVNTPFTVTGVSFDPEKNIISKNSTATLAASPFELEGSIYLYPNPAEETIEVQLPAYVYLQQLTLYNIMGQKVLESKSSQVGISELSSGSYFVTIETTSGIFYKKLIKK
;
A
#
# COMPACT_ATOMS: atom_id res chain seq x y z
N GLY A 1 21.48 7.07 -17.65
CA GLY A 1 22.28 7.73 -18.69
C GLY A 1 23.72 7.23 -18.67
N ASN A 2 24.58 7.73 -19.56
CA ASN A 2 26.00 7.35 -19.59
C ASN A 2 26.73 7.66 -18.26
N TYR A 3 27.85 6.99 -18.01
CA TYR A 3 28.76 7.33 -16.91
C TYR A 3 29.16 8.82 -17.00
N PRO A 4 29.02 9.62 -15.92
CA PRO A 4 29.17 11.08 -16.00
C PRO A 4 30.60 11.52 -16.33
N PHE A 5 31.58 10.70 -15.95
CA PHE A 5 33.01 10.95 -16.15
C PHE A 5 33.62 10.00 -17.19
N ARG A 6 32.84 9.58 -18.22
CA ARG A 6 33.27 8.61 -19.26
C ARG A 6 34.47 9.01 -20.13
N ALA A 7 34.90 10.27 -20.06
CA ALA A 7 36.17 10.69 -20.67
C ALA A 7 37.37 10.17 -19.86
N GLU A 8 37.15 9.88 -18.59
CA GLU A 8 38.11 9.28 -17.65
C GLU A 8 37.84 7.78 -17.50
N LYS A 9 38.72 7.09 -16.76
CA LYS A 9 38.50 5.71 -16.29
C LYS A 9 37.85 5.72 -14.91
N TYR A 10 37.20 4.62 -14.56
CA TYR A 10 36.77 4.37 -13.18
C TYR A 10 37.72 3.37 -12.52
N GLY A 11 38.10 3.65 -11.27
CA GLY A 11 39.00 2.81 -10.48
C GLY A 11 38.59 2.68 -9.02
N HIS A 12 39.28 1.80 -8.32
CA HIS A 12 39.15 1.59 -6.87
C HIS A 12 40.50 1.75 -6.19
N ALA A 13 40.52 2.44 -5.06
CA ALA A 13 41.66 2.51 -4.16
C ALA A 13 41.31 1.82 -2.82
N GLN A 14 42.02 0.76 -2.47
CA GLN A 14 41.75 0.08 -1.19
C GLN A 14 42.35 0.87 -0.02
N PHE A 15 41.63 0.92 1.10
CA PHE A 15 42.10 1.61 2.31
C PHE A 15 41.78 0.81 3.59
N GLY A 16 42.40 1.20 4.72
CA GLY A 16 42.52 0.32 5.90
C GLY A 16 41.39 0.35 6.95
N TRP A 17 40.31 1.10 6.73
CA TRP A 17 39.16 1.21 7.65
C TRP A 17 37.86 0.92 6.89
N GLY A 18 36.78 0.64 7.62
CA GLY A 18 35.53 0.15 7.03
C GLY A 18 34.74 1.21 6.25
N GLY A 19 33.91 0.75 5.32
CA GLY A 19 33.05 1.61 4.48
C GLY A 19 33.66 1.89 3.10
N GLY A 20 33.17 2.95 2.46
CA GLY A 20 33.68 3.47 1.20
C GLY A 20 33.65 4.99 1.20
N MET A 21 34.28 5.59 0.19
CA MET A 21 34.23 7.03 -0.05
C MET A 21 34.28 7.28 -1.55
N GLU A 22 33.34 8.06 -2.04
CA GLU A 22 32.95 8.13 -3.43
C GLU A 22 33.81 9.05 -4.31
N HIS A 23 35.07 9.29 -3.95
CA HIS A 23 35.96 10.21 -4.68
C HIS A 23 35.79 10.05 -6.21
N THR A 24 35.59 11.18 -6.88
CA THR A 24 35.22 11.20 -8.30
C THR A 24 36.24 10.41 -9.12
N THR A 25 35.76 9.49 -9.95
CA THR A 25 36.54 8.53 -10.77
C THR A 25 37.33 7.44 -10.03
N VAL A 26 37.64 7.58 -8.74
CA VAL A 26 38.39 6.59 -7.96
C VAL A 26 37.77 6.40 -6.58
N SER A 27 36.79 5.49 -6.45
CA SER A 27 36.17 5.23 -5.14
C SER A 27 37.17 4.55 -4.20
N PHE A 28 37.22 5.00 -2.96
CA PHE A 28 38.00 4.37 -1.91
C PHE A 28 37.16 3.24 -1.31
N MET A 29 37.72 2.03 -1.24
CA MET A 29 37.01 0.81 -0.88
C MET A 29 37.64 0.15 0.36
N GLY A 30 36.89 0.02 1.46
CA GLY A 30 37.31 -0.73 2.64
C GLY A 30 37.09 -2.25 2.47
N GLY A 31 36.30 -2.61 1.46
CA GLY A 31 36.07 -3.98 1.01
C GLY A 31 35.43 -3.98 -0.38
N PHE A 32 35.23 -5.16 -0.95
CA PHE A 32 34.74 -5.33 -2.32
C PHE A 32 33.43 -6.11 -2.39
N SER A 33 32.57 -5.95 -1.38
CA SER A 33 31.21 -6.49 -1.48
C SER A 33 30.46 -5.82 -2.63
N ARG A 34 29.61 -6.58 -3.32
CA ARG A 34 28.83 -6.04 -4.45
C ARG A 34 27.96 -4.84 -4.04
N SER A 35 27.40 -4.87 -2.83
CA SER A 35 26.60 -3.76 -2.30
C SER A 35 27.42 -2.48 -2.16
N LEU A 36 28.63 -2.59 -1.60
CA LEU A 36 29.52 -1.43 -1.43
C LEU A 36 29.99 -0.91 -2.79
N ILE A 37 30.42 -1.79 -3.70
CA ILE A 37 30.80 -1.38 -5.07
C ILE A 37 29.63 -0.67 -5.77
N ALA A 38 28.40 -1.20 -5.67
CA ALA A 38 27.22 -0.58 -6.26
C ALA A 38 26.90 0.78 -5.65
N HIS A 39 27.00 0.92 -4.32
CA HIS A 39 26.79 2.17 -3.59
C HIS A 39 27.78 3.25 -4.06
N GLU A 40 29.08 2.95 -4.00
CA GLU A 40 30.16 3.88 -4.37
C GLU A 40 30.16 4.24 -5.87
N MET A 41 29.75 3.30 -6.73
CA MET A 41 29.53 3.57 -8.15
C MET A 41 28.29 4.46 -8.37
N GLY A 42 27.21 4.23 -7.62
CA GLY A 42 26.00 5.05 -7.68
C GLY A 42 26.28 6.52 -7.42
N HIS A 43 27.21 6.80 -6.49
CA HIS A 43 27.62 8.16 -6.16
C HIS A 43 28.18 8.97 -7.33
N GLN A 44 28.70 8.29 -8.35
CA GLN A 44 29.19 8.97 -9.55
C GLN A 44 28.08 9.78 -10.24
N TRP A 45 26.82 9.35 -10.13
CA TRP A 45 25.64 10.13 -10.55
C TRP A 45 25.04 10.96 -9.40
N PHE A 46 24.94 10.39 -8.19
CA PHE A 46 24.26 11.00 -7.04
C PHE A 46 25.25 11.25 -5.89
N GLY A 47 25.85 12.42 -5.86
CA GLY A 47 26.93 12.79 -4.94
C GLY A 47 28.07 13.52 -5.65
N ASN A 48 28.45 13.04 -6.84
CA ASN A 48 29.51 13.64 -7.65
C ASN A 48 28.95 14.45 -8.83
N LYS A 49 28.09 13.86 -9.68
CA LYS A 49 27.47 14.62 -10.77
C LYS A 49 26.48 15.64 -10.22
N ILE A 50 25.64 15.26 -9.27
CA ILE A 50 24.80 16.21 -8.53
C ILE A 50 25.03 15.94 -7.06
N THR A 51 25.65 16.89 -6.36
CA THR A 51 25.89 16.78 -4.92
C THR A 51 24.75 17.40 -4.10
N CYS A 52 24.76 17.22 -2.78
CA CYS A 52 23.78 17.84 -1.90
C CYS A 52 24.11 19.33 -1.69
N GLY A 53 23.09 20.20 -1.73
CA GLY A 53 23.27 21.64 -1.54
C GLY A 53 23.64 22.01 -0.10
N THR A 54 23.18 21.23 0.87
CA THR A 54 23.54 21.36 2.29
C THR A 54 23.61 19.98 2.94
N TRP A 55 24.17 19.88 4.14
CA TRP A 55 24.12 18.65 4.92
C TRP A 55 22.69 18.18 5.24
N LYS A 56 21.68 19.07 5.24
CA LYS A 56 20.28 18.66 5.41
C LYS A 56 19.77 17.82 4.24
N ASP A 57 20.38 18.01 3.06
CA ASP A 57 20.05 17.32 1.82
C ASP A 57 20.91 16.07 1.57
N ILE A 58 21.75 15.67 2.52
CA ILE A 58 22.71 14.55 2.36
C ILE A 58 22.06 13.23 1.94
N TRP A 59 20.78 13.04 2.27
CA TRP A 59 20.02 11.87 1.87
C TRP A 59 19.82 11.74 0.35
N LEU A 60 19.90 12.85 -0.40
CA LEU A 60 19.88 12.82 -1.86
C LEU A 60 21.12 12.10 -2.42
N ASN A 61 22.24 12.18 -1.70
CA ASN A 61 23.42 11.40 -2.04
C ASN A 61 23.21 9.97 -1.52
N GLU A 62 23.25 9.80 -0.20
CA GLU A 62 23.36 8.48 0.45
C GLU A 62 22.10 7.61 0.30
N GLY A 63 20.91 8.20 0.40
CA GLY A 63 19.66 7.48 0.30
C GLY A 63 19.41 6.98 -1.12
N ILE A 64 19.71 7.82 -2.13
CA ILE A 64 19.56 7.43 -3.54
C ILE A 64 20.60 6.38 -3.92
N THR A 65 21.87 6.52 -3.51
CA THR A 65 22.92 5.54 -3.84
C THR A 65 22.72 4.22 -3.13
N GLU A 66 22.27 4.25 -1.88
CA GLU A 66 21.88 3.03 -1.17
C GLU A 66 20.71 2.36 -1.90
N TYR A 67 19.71 3.12 -2.38
CA TYR A 67 18.63 2.57 -3.20
C TYR A 67 19.12 1.95 -4.52
N LEU A 68 20.09 2.55 -5.19
CA LEU A 68 20.71 1.97 -6.40
C LEU A 68 21.40 0.63 -6.10
N SER A 69 22.01 0.47 -4.91
CA SER A 69 22.52 -0.85 -4.49
C SER A 69 21.40 -1.89 -4.37
N GLY A 70 20.19 -1.47 -3.96
CA GLY A 70 18.98 -2.29 -3.96
C GLY A 70 18.50 -2.66 -5.36
N LEU A 71 18.59 -1.76 -6.33
CA LEU A 71 18.28 -2.07 -7.73
C LEU A 71 19.23 -3.13 -8.32
N VAL A 72 20.49 -3.16 -7.87
CA VAL A 72 21.42 -4.24 -8.25
C VAL A 72 20.93 -5.59 -7.73
N VAL A 73 20.40 -5.66 -6.50
CA VAL A 73 19.77 -6.88 -5.96
C VAL A 73 18.53 -7.25 -6.78
N GLU A 74 17.63 -6.30 -7.04
CA GLU A 74 16.41 -6.53 -7.83
C GLU A 74 16.72 -7.11 -9.21
N HIS A 75 17.69 -6.54 -9.92
CA HIS A 75 18.00 -6.94 -11.30
C HIS A 75 18.88 -8.18 -11.43
N LEU A 76 19.76 -8.45 -10.46
CA LEU A 76 20.71 -9.57 -10.57
C LEU A 76 20.30 -10.80 -9.76
N ASP A 77 19.62 -10.61 -8.62
CA ASP A 77 19.25 -11.70 -7.71
C ASP A 77 17.72 -11.98 -7.74
N GLY A 78 16.93 -10.97 -8.11
CA GLY A 78 15.49 -11.09 -8.33
C GLY A 78 14.65 -10.56 -7.16
N ASN A 79 13.32 -10.61 -7.35
CA ASN A 79 12.38 -9.91 -6.48
C ASN A 79 12.38 -10.43 -5.03
N THR A 80 12.59 -11.74 -4.81
CA THR A 80 12.63 -12.32 -3.45
C THR A 80 13.75 -11.69 -2.61
N ASP A 81 14.95 -11.56 -3.17
CA ASP A 81 16.07 -10.94 -2.47
C ASP A 81 15.90 -9.44 -2.32
N PHE A 82 15.24 -8.78 -3.27
CA PHE A 82 14.87 -7.37 -3.13
C PHE A 82 13.85 -7.13 -2.01
N ILE A 83 12.86 -8.02 -1.84
CA ILE A 83 11.94 -8.00 -0.69
C ILE A 83 12.71 -8.20 0.63
N ASN A 84 13.69 -9.09 0.66
CA ASN A 84 14.54 -9.29 1.84
C ASN A 84 15.36 -8.04 2.17
N TRP A 85 15.96 -7.43 1.14
CA TRP A 85 16.72 -6.18 1.25
C TRP A 85 15.85 -5.04 1.81
N LYS A 86 14.64 -4.82 1.27
CA LYS A 86 13.68 -3.82 1.78
C LYS A 86 13.27 -4.13 3.21
N GLY A 87 13.00 -5.41 3.50
CA GLY A 87 12.65 -5.86 4.84
C GLY A 87 13.71 -5.59 5.90
N ALA A 88 14.99 -5.83 5.57
CA ALA A 88 16.11 -5.55 6.48
C ALA A 88 16.22 -4.05 6.79
N LYS A 89 16.05 -3.20 5.77
CA LYS A 89 16.03 -1.74 5.95
C LYS A 89 14.87 -1.28 6.81
N THR A 90 13.65 -1.72 6.50
CA THR A 90 12.45 -1.40 7.30
C THR A 90 12.61 -1.85 8.75
N SER A 91 13.20 -3.02 9.00
CA SER A 91 13.50 -3.48 10.36
C SER A 91 14.44 -2.53 11.11
N ASN A 92 15.52 -2.07 10.46
CA ASN A 92 16.44 -1.10 11.06
C ASN A 92 15.76 0.26 11.27
N ILE A 93 15.05 0.80 10.27
CA ILE A 93 14.32 2.07 10.36
C ILE A 93 13.37 2.07 11.55
N THR A 94 12.61 0.99 11.70
CA THR A 94 11.57 0.84 12.73
C THR A 94 12.10 0.32 14.07
N SER A 95 13.43 0.28 14.26
CA SER A 95 14.07 -0.04 15.54
C SER A 95 13.89 1.06 16.60
N GLN A 96 13.60 2.29 16.18
CA GLN A 96 13.24 3.42 17.04
C GLN A 96 12.01 4.12 16.49
N ALA A 97 11.19 4.69 17.38
CA ALA A 97 9.89 5.26 17.01
C ALA A 97 9.97 6.54 16.15
N GLY A 98 11.10 7.24 16.14
CA GLY A 98 11.28 8.53 15.46
C GLY A 98 12.54 8.64 14.60
N GLY A 99 12.75 9.84 14.07
CA GLY A 99 13.83 10.21 13.15
C GLY A 99 13.32 10.59 11.76
N ALA A 100 13.80 11.74 11.27
CA ALA A 100 13.57 12.24 9.92
C ALA A 100 14.78 11.96 9.03
N VAL A 101 14.57 11.97 7.73
CA VAL A 101 15.69 11.90 6.78
C VAL A 101 16.37 13.27 6.67
N TYR A 102 15.57 14.33 6.61
CA TYR A 102 16.04 15.72 6.60
C TYR A 102 16.57 16.13 7.99
N LEU A 103 17.69 16.83 8.03
CA LEU A 103 18.36 17.22 9.29
C LEU A 103 17.84 18.55 9.84
N THR A 104 17.79 18.67 11.17
CA THR A 104 17.65 19.97 11.84
C THR A 104 18.97 20.76 11.84
N ASP A 105 18.93 22.03 12.25
CA ASP A 105 20.14 22.86 12.37
C ASP A 105 21.13 22.36 13.43
N ASP A 106 20.65 21.70 14.49
CA ASP A 106 21.54 21.10 15.49
C ASP A 106 22.14 19.78 14.98
N GLU A 107 21.37 19.01 14.21
CA GLU A 107 21.78 17.70 13.70
C GLU A 107 22.91 17.81 12.66
N ILE A 108 23.01 18.91 11.91
CA ILE A 108 24.09 19.13 10.94
C ILE A 108 25.47 19.31 11.61
N LEU A 109 25.52 19.50 12.93
CA LEU A 109 26.78 19.57 13.69
C LEU A 109 27.25 18.19 14.18
N ASN A 110 26.47 17.14 13.94
CA ASN A 110 26.75 15.79 14.40
C ASN A 110 26.98 14.83 13.22
N VAL A 111 28.24 14.49 12.96
CA VAL A 111 28.65 13.57 11.89
C VAL A 111 27.94 12.21 11.97
N SER A 112 27.75 11.66 13.17
CA SER A 112 27.06 10.36 13.33
C SER A 112 25.57 10.44 12.95
N ARG A 113 24.96 11.62 13.07
CA ARG A 113 23.58 11.86 12.66
C ARG A 113 23.47 12.15 11.16
N ILE A 114 24.42 12.93 10.62
CA ILE A 114 24.55 13.19 9.18
C ILE A 114 24.66 11.87 8.42
N PHE A 115 25.53 10.96 8.88
CA PHE A 115 25.76 9.65 8.25
C PHE A 115 25.07 8.51 9.02
N SER A 116 23.86 8.75 9.52
CA SER A 116 23.10 7.73 10.24
C SER A 116 22.70 6.58 9.32
N SER A 117 23.22 5.38 9.58
CA SER A 117 22.84 4.16 8.84
C SER A 117 21.33 3.90 8.84
N ARG A 118 20.63 4.27 9.93
CA ARG A 118 19.18 4.11 10.05
C ARG A 118 18.42 5.13 9.22
N LEU A 119 18.79 6.41 9.31
CA LEU A 119 17.97 7.51 8.79
C LEU A 119 18.45 7.98 7.41
N THR A 120 19.71 8.37 7.29
CA THR A 120 20.26 8.90 6.04
C THR A 120 20.32 7.83 4.95
N TYR A 121 20.78 6.63 5.30
CA TYR A 121 20.93 5.52 4.37
C TYR A 121 19.64 4.70 4.24
N ASN A 122 19.25 3.97 5.29
CA ASN A 122 18.14 3.03 5.19
C ASN A 122 16.78 3.72 4.97
N LYS A 123 16.42 4.71 5.79
CA LYS A 123 15.16 5.47 5.58
C LYS A 123 15.21 6.24 4.27
N GLY A 124 16.33 6.91 3.95
CA GLY A 124 16.55 7.54 2.65
C GLY A 124 16.27 6.61 1.47
N ALA A 125 16.88 5.42 1.45
CA ALA A 125 16.67 4.44 0.39
C ALA A 125 15.22 3.93 0.29
N MET A 126 14.58 3.68 1.43
CA MET A 126 13.17 3.27 1.43
C MET A 126 12.22 4.40 1.03
N VAL A 127 12.56 5.68 1.27
CA VAL A 127 11.83 6.83 0.73
C VAL A 127 11.89 6.83 -0.80
N VAL A 128 13.07 6.61 -1.38
CA VAL A 128 13.21 6.50 -2.85
C VAL A 128 12.40 5.32 -3.40
N ASN A 129 12.42 4.17 -2.72
CA ASN A 129 11.58 3.02 -3.09
C ASN A 129 10.08 3.35 -3.05
N MET A 130 9.62 4.03 -1.99
CA MET A 130 8.22 4.42 -1.84
C MET A 130 7.80 5.44 -2.91
N LEU A 131 8.69 6.35 -3.32
CA LEU A 131 8.45 7.26 -4.45
C LEU A 131 8.27 6.47 -5.76
N ARG A 132 9.17 5.52 -6.07
CA ARG A 132 9.00 4.63 -7.24
C ARG A 132 7.69 3.86 -7.17
N TYR A 133 7.35 3.31 -6.01
CA TYR A 133 6.10 2.56 -5.83
C TYR A 133 4.84 3.42 -6.03
N LYS A 134 4.84 4.66 -5.53
CA LYS A 134 3.72 5.60 -5.63
C LYS A 134 3.57 6.15 -7.05
N MET A 135 4.67 6.52 -7.71
CA MET A 135 4.66 7.08 -9.06
C MET A 135 4.53 6.03 -10.16
N GLY A 136 4.95 4.79 -9.88
CA GLY A 136 5.18 3.76 -10.89
C GLY A 136 6.52 3.94 -11.61
N ASP A 137 7.05 2.83 -12.12
CA ASP A 137 8.40 2.76 -12.68
C ASP A 137 8.67 3.77 -13.80
N THR A 138 7.74 3.88 -14.76
CA THR A 138 7.92 4.76 -15.91
C THR A 138 8.08 6.23 -15.51
N ALA A 139 7.15 6.74 -14.70
CA ALA A 139 7.19 8.13 -14.23
C ALA A 139 8.40 8.38 -13.32
N PHE A 140 8.71 7.43 -12.43
CA PHE A 140 9.84 7.55 -11.52
C PHE A 140 11.18 7.62 -12.28
N PHE A 141 11.48 6.66 -13.16
CA PHE A 141 12.75 6.66 -13.88
C PHE A 141 12.88 7.83 -14.87
N GLN A 142 11.76 8.30 -15.45
CA GLN A 142 11.74 9.53 -16.24
C GLN A 142 12.09 10.75 -15.37
N ALA A 143 11.51 10.90 -14.18
CA ALA A 143 11.83 11.99 -13.26
C ALA A 143 13.29 11.96 -12.79
N MET A 144 13.81 10.78 -12.45
CA MET A 144 15.24 10.60 -12.10
C MET A 144 16.16 11.00 -13.25
N ASN A 145 15.80 10.67 -14.49
CA ASN A 145 16.55 11.10 -15.67
C ASN A 145 16.49 12.61 -15.83
N ASN A 146 15.31 13.22 -15.74
CA ASN A 146 15.13 14.67 -15.83
C ASN A 146 15.99 15.41 -14.80
N TYR A 147 15.96 14.96 -13.54
CA TYR A 147 16.80 15.48 -12.46
C TYR A 147 18.30 15.40 -12.80
N LEU A 148 18.79 14.24 -13.23
CA LEU A 148 20.20 14.04 -13.61
C LEU A 148 20.63 14.84 -14.84
N THR A 149 19.70 15.31 -15.66
CA THR A 149 19.98 16.06 -16.89
C THR A 149 19.59 17.53 -16.81
N ASP A 150 19.10 18.01 -15.67
CA ASP A 150 18.81 19.44 -15.49
C ASP A 150 20.12 20.23 -15.61
N PRO A 151 20.24 21.19 -16.56
CA PRO A 151 21.46 21.95 -16.77
C PRO A 151 21.85 22.84 -15.58
N ASN A 152 20.94 23.13 -14.65
CA ASN A 152 21.23 23.91 -13.45
C ASN A 152 21.78 23.03 -12.30
N LEU A 153 21.48 21.74 -12.31
CA LEU A 153 21.85 20.79 -11.25
C LEU A 153 23.02 19.89 -11.66
N ALA A 154 23.09 19.50 -12.93
CA ALA A 154 24.15 18.64 -13.45
C ALA A 154 25.52 19.29 -13.30
N TYR A 155 26.44 18.56 -12.68
CA TYR A 155 27.78 19.01 -12.28
C TYR A 155 27.77 20.17 -11.28
N ASN A 156 26.71 20.22 -10.46
CA ASN A 156 26.49 21.22 -9.42
C ASN A 156 25.86 20.54 -8.19
N TYR A 157 25.05 21.26 -7.41
CA TYR A 157 24.32 20.74 -6.26
C TYR A 157 22.80 20.86 -6.42
N ALA A 158 22.07 20.06 -5.63
CA ALA A 158 20.63 20.16 -5.51
C ALA A 158 20.17 20.17 -4.05
N ILE A 159 19.06 20.86 -3.80
CA ILE A 159 18.32 20.81 -2.54
C ILE A 159 17.06 19.96 -2.68
N THR A 160 16.56 19.43 -1.57
CA THR A 160 15.39 18.54 -1.51
C THR A 160 14.17 19.05 -2.29
N PRO A 161 13.79 20.35 -2.22
CA PRO A 161 12.68 20.89 -3.02
C PRO A 161 12.87 20.79 -4.54
N GLN A 162 14.10 20.88 -5.04
CA GLN A 162 14.37 20.74 -6.48
C GLN A 162 14.16 19.29 -6.93
N PHE A 163 14.66 18.33 -6.16
CA PHE A 163 14.41 16.90 -6.42
C PHE A 163 12.90 16.59 -6.44
N LYS A 164 12.16 17.08 -5.42
CA LYS A 164 10.71 16.98 -5.36
C LYS A 164 10.02 17.55 -6.61
N SER A 165 10.44 18.73 -7.07
CA SER A 165 9.84 19.39 -8.23
C SER A 165 9.99 18.56 -9.52
N HIS A 166 11.14 17.90 -9.73
CA HIS A 166 11.31 16.99 -10.87
C HIS A 166 10.39 15.77 -10.80
N LEU A 167 10.16 15.21 -9.60
CA LEU A 167 9.22 14.12 -9.39
C LEU A 167 7.78 14.55 -9.68
N GLU A 168 7.35 15.69 -9.10
CA GLU A 168 5.99 16.23 -9.29
C GLU A 168 5.70 16.57 -10.76
N THR A 169 6.69 17.10 -11.49
CA THR A 169 6.56 17.44 -12.91
C THR A 169 6.15 16.23 -13.75
N VAL A 170 6.67 15.04 -13.44
CA VAL A 170 6.34 13.80 -14.17
C VAL A 170 5.15 13.08 -13.55
N TYR A 171 5.00 13.12 -12.22
CA TYR A 171 3.88 12.51 -11.50
C TYR A 171 2.54 13.18 -11.82
N GLY A 172 2.56 14.48 -12.13
CA GLY A 172 1.37 15.27 -12.46
C GLY A 172 0.50 15.62 -11.24
N SER A 173 1.05 15.49 -10.02
CA SER A 173 0.36 15.78 -8.76
C SER A 173 1.35 16.17 -7.68
N SER A 174 0.85 16.85 -6.64
CA SER A 174 1.66 17.24 -5.48
C SER A 174 2.15 16.03 -4.71
N LEU A 175 3.42 16.05 -4.31
CA LEU A 175 4.08 15.14 -3.38
C LEU A 175 4.35 15.81 -2.03
N THR A 176 3.73 16.97 -1.75
CA THR A 176 3.94 17.72 -0.50
C THR A 176 3.68 16.86 0.74
N GLU A 177 2.51 16.23 0.86
CA GLU A 177 2.21 15.39 2.03
C GLU A 177 3.19 14.22 2.16
N PHE A 178 3.54 13.57 1.05
CA PHE A 178 4.54 12.51 1.07
C PHE A 178 5.90 13.00 1.61
N PHE A 179 6.39 14.15 1.18
CA PHE A 179 7.65 14.70 1.69
C PHE A 179 7.53 15.15 3.14
N ASN A 180 6.40 15.74 3.54
CA ASN A 180 6.13 16.08 4.93
C ASN A 180 6.24 14.84 5.81
N ASP A 181 5.57 13.75 5.45
CA ASP A 181 5.52 12.52 6.24
C ASP A 181 6.85 11.79 6.32
N TRP A 182 7.49 11.61 5.16
CA TRP A 182 8.57 10.63 5.03
C TRP A 182 9.97 11.25 5.02
N VAL A 183 10.08 12.53 4.63
CA VAL A 183 11.36 13.23 4.52
C VAL A 183 11.57 14.18 5.69
N TYR A 184 10.62 15.08 5.93
CA TYR A 184 10.74 16.16 6.91
C TYR A 184 10.34 15.76 8.33
N ASN A 185 9.29 14.94 8.47
CA ASN A 185 8.81 14.50 9.77
C ASN A 185 9.26 13.07 10.11
N GLN A 186 8.90 12.67 11.32
CA GLN A 186 9.40 11.48 11.97
C GLN A 186 8.35 10.38 12.06
N GLY A 187 8.85 9.16 12.27
CA GLY A 187 8.04 7.99 12.55
C GLY A 187 7.65 7.20 11.31
N TYR A 188 6.72 6.27 11.55
CA TYR A 188 6.15 5.35 10.59
C TYR A 188 4.77 4.85 11.08
N PRO A 189 3.92 4.36 10.18
CA PRO A 189 2.62 3.78 10.52
C PRO A 189 2.71 2.30 10.91
N THR A 190 1.72 1.86 11.69
CA THR A 190 1.31 0.47 11.88
C THR A 190 -0.10 0.32 11.31
N TYR A 191 -0.27 -0.52 10.29
CA TYR A 191 -1.58 -0.69 9.63
C TYR A 191 -2.39 -1.84 10.25
N THR A 192 -3.70 -1.66 10.34
CA THR A 192 -4.66 -2.72 10.62
C THR A 192 -5.62 -2.83 9.44
N VAL A 193 -5.54 -3.94 8.72
CA VAL A 193 -6.38 -4.23 7.56
C VAL A 193 -7.36 -5.33 7.91
N VAL A 194 -8.65 -5.07 7.72
CA VAL A 194 -9.71 -6.08 7.88
C VAL A 194 -10.41 -6.26 6.54
N ALA A 195 -10.39 -7.46 6.00
CA ALA A 195 -11.12 -7.84 4.80
C ALA A 195 -12.40 -8.61 5.18
N GLU A 196 -13.49 -8.36 4.47
CA GLU A 196 -14.79 -9.01 4.63
C GLU A 196 -15.36 -9.35 3.25
N ASN A 197 -15.69 -10.62 3.00
CA ASN A 197 -16.40 -10.97 1.76
C ASN A 197 -17.83 -10.44 1.83
N LEU A 198 -18.21 -9.61 0.87
CA LEU A 198 -19.60 -9.17 0.67
C LEU A 198 -20.36 -10.13 -0.24
N SER A 199 -19.65 -10.77 -1.17
CA SER A 199 -20.16 -11.83 -2.06
C SER A 199 -19.00 -12.69 -2.56
N SER A 200 -19.28 -13.64 -3.47
CA SER A 200 -18.23 -14.41 -4.15
C SER A 200 -17.34 -13.58 -5.09
N SER A 201 -17.72 -12.33 -5.37
CA SER A 201 -17.01 -11.44 -6.30
C SER A 201 -16.77 -10.03 -5.76
N GLN A 202 -17.02 -9.79 -4.48
CA GLN A 202 -16.79 -8.49 -3.85
C GLN A 202 -16.27 -8.66 -2.43
N THR A 203 -15.24 -7.87 -2.11
CA THR A 203 -14.64 -7.82 -0.77
C THR A 203 -14.60 -6.38 -0.29
N LYS A 204 -15.11 -6.14 0.91
CA LYS A 204 -14.93 -4.88 1.64
C LYS A 204 -13.61 -4.95 2.40
N ILE A 205 -12.80 -3.92 2.28
CA ILE A 205 -11.53 -3.78 3.01
C ILE A 205 -11.62 -2.52 3.84
N THR A 206 -11.44 -2.64 5.16
CA THR A 206 -11.34 -1.51 6.08
C THR A 206 -9.88 -1.37 6.50
N ILE A 207 -9.33 -0.16 6.38
CA ILE A 207 -7.95 0.13 6.76
C ILE A 207 -7.94 1.15 7.89
N ASN A 208 -7.08 0.92 8.88
CA ASN A 208 -6.70 1.87 9.91
C ASN A 208 -5.18 1.93 10.02
N GLN A 209 -4.66 3.02 10.58
CA GLN A 209 -3.27 3.14 11.00
C GLN A 209 -3.15 3.84 12.35
N THR A 210 -2.03 3.57 13.01
CA THR A 210 -1.49 4.38 14.11
C THR A 210 -0.04 4.75 13.81
N GLN A 211 0.36 5.93 14.23
CA GLN A 211 1.70 6.49 14.02
C GLN A 211 2.62 6.20 15.21
N SER A 212 3.90 5.97 14.94
CA SER A 212 4.92 5.83 15.98
C SER A 212 5.38 7.16 16.58
N HIS A 213 5.11 8.29 15.92
CA HIS A 213 5.54 9.62 16.34
C HIS A 213 4.47 10.67 16.02
N ASN A 214 4.32 11.68 16.88
CA ASN A 214 3.25 12.69 16.79
C ASN A 214 3.48 13.80 15.75
N SER A 215 4.66 13.85 15.14
CA SER A 215 4.98 14.85 14.08
C SER A 215 4.21 14.60 12.78
N VAL A 216 3.67 13.41 12.59
CA VAL A 216 2.83 13.04 11.46
C VAL A 216 1.48 12.61 12.02
N ASN A 217 0.41 13.25 11.56
CA ASN A 217 -0.94 12.93 12.04
C ASN A 217 -1.49 11.68 11.36
N PHE A 218 -1.12 11.46 10.10
CA PHE A 218 -1.56 10.34 9.28
C PHE A 218 -0.57 10.16 8.14
N PHE A 219 -0.25 8.92 7.75
CA PHE A 219 0.63 8.64 6.61
C PHE A 219 -0.20 8.28 5.38
N GLU A 220 -0.48 9.22 4.49
CA GLU A 220 -1.26 8.97 3.28
C GLU A 220 -0.46 8.17 2.24
N MET A 221 -0.92 6.95 1.94
CA MET A 221 -0.26 6.08 0.98
C MET A 221 -1.24 5.19 0.21
N PRO A 222 -0.94 4.85 -1.05
CA PRO A 222 -1.59 3.74 -1.74
C PRO A 222 -1.19 2.42 -1.08
N VAL A 223 -2.02 1.90 -0.18
CA VAL A 223 -1.73 0.68 0.59
C VAL A 223 -1.89 -0.56 -0.30
N PRO A 224 -0.82 -1.35 -0.54
CA PRO A 224 -0.90 -2.57 -1.32
C PRO A 224 -1.50 -3.71 -0.48
N ILE A 225 -2.57 -4.31 -1.01
CA ILE A 225 -3.24 -5.46 -0.42
C ILE A 225 -3.20 -6.62 -1.43
N ARG A 226 -2.86 -7.81 -0.94
CA ARG A 226 -2.98 -9.06 -1.69
C ARG A 226 -4.09 -9.91 -1.08
N LEU A 227 -5.02 -10.31 -1.93
CA LEU A 227 -6.12 -11.22 -1.62
C LEU A 227 -5.84 -12.58 -2.26
N THR A 228 -6.10 -13.66 -1.53
CA THR A 228 -5.89 -15.03 -2.01
C THR A 228 -7.17 -15.85 -1.92
N GLY A 229 -7.38 -16.76 -2.88
CA GLY A 229 -8.52 -17.68 -2.91
C GLY A 229 -8.14 -19.11 -2.52
N ALA A 230 -9.15 -19.97 -2.30
CA ALA A 230 -8.96 -21.36 -1.88
C ALA A 230 -8.14 -22.20 -2.87
N GLY A 231 -8.23 -21.87 -4.17
CA GLY A 231 -7.53 -22.57 -5.25
C GLY A 231 -6.14 -22.01 -5.55
N GLY A 232 -5.56 -21.20 -4.66
CA GLY A 232 -4.26 -20.55 -4.89
C GLY A 232 -4.32 -19.32 -5.79
N GLN A 233 -5.52 -18.79 -6.09
CA GLN A 233 -5.64 -17.55 -6.85
C GLN A 233 -5.06 -16.37 -6.07
N VAL A 234 -4.50 -15.39 -6.79
CA VAL A 234 -3.92 -14.18 -6.22
C VAL A 234 -4.51 -12.97 -6.93
N PHE A 235 -4.94 -11.97 -6.16
CA PHE A 235 -5.39 -10.68 -6.64
C PHE A 235 -4.72 -9.57 -5.84
N ASN A 236 -3.98 -8.69 -6.51
CA ASN A 236 -3.31 -7.55 -5.88
C ASN A 236 -4.08 -6.27 -6.18
N THR A 237 -4.32 -5.45 -5.16
CA THR A 237 -4.94 -4.12 -5.31
C THR A 237 -4.15 -3.08 -4.51
N LYS A 238 -4.31 -1.80 -4.88
CA LYS A 238 -3.76 -0.65 -4.16
C LYS A 238 -4.92 0.24 -3.73
N LEU A 239 -4.96 0.60 -2.45
CA LEU A 239 -6.06 1.37 -1.87
C LEU A 239 -5.53 2.70 -1.34
N GLU A 240 -6.02 3.82 -1.89
CA GLU A 240 -5.64 5.17 -1.47
C GLU A 240 -6.16 5.47 -0.07
N HIS A 241 -5.32 5.21 0.94
CA HIS A 241 -5.69 5.34 2.34
C HIS A 241 -5.38 6.76 2.84
N THR A 242 -6.42 7.50 3.20
CA THR A 242 -6.37 8.92 3.58
C THR A 242 -7.05 9.22 4.92
N SER A 243 -7.74 8.25 5.53
CA SER A 243 -8.32 8.41 6.86
C SER A 243 -8.55 7.07 7.57
N ASN A 244 -8.57 7.07 8.91
CA ASN A 244 -8.91 5.89 9.69
C ASN A 244 -10.38 5.48 9.49
N GLY A 245 -10.64 4.18 9.52
CA GLY A 245 -11.96 3.59 9.28
C GLY A 245 -12.40 3.62 7.83
N GLN A 246 -11.52 4.01 6.90
CA GLN A 246 -11.85 4.08 5.48
C GLN A 246 -12.13 2.69 4.92
N GLN A 247 -13.24 2.60 4.19
CA GLN A 247 -13.75 1.36 3.61
C GLN A 247 -13.63 1.40 2.09
N PHE A 248 -13.20 0.29 1.51
CA PHE A 248 -13.07 0.11 0.08
C PHE A 248 -13.82 -1.14 -0.35
N ILE A 249 -14.70 -1.03 -1.35
CA ILE A 249 -15.33 -2.18 -1.97
C ILE A 249 -14.54 -2.52 -3.23
N VAL A 250 -13.97 -3.72 -3.25
CA VAL A 250 -13.12 -4.21 -4.32
C VAL A 250 -13.83 -5.36 -5.03
N ASN A 251 -13.97 -5.27 -6.35
CA ASN A 251 -14.43 -6.39 -7.16
C ASN A 251 -13.34 -7.45 -7.20
N THR A 252 -13.60 -8.63 -6.65
CA THR A 252 -12.67 -9.76 -6.60
C THR A 252 -13.09 -10.82 -7.62
N PRO A 253 -12.14 -11.48 -8.31
CA PRO A 253 -12.47 -12.53 -9.27
C PRO A 253 -12.79 -13.89 -8.62
N PHE A 254 -12.73 -13.97 -7.28
CA PHE A 254 -12.97 -15.18 -6.49
C PHE A 254 -13.35 -14.80 -5.04
N THR A 255 -13.93 -15.77 -4.32
CA THR A 255 -14.14 -15.66 -2.87
C THR A 255 -12.81 -15.64 -2.15
N VAL A 256 -12.54 -14.59 -1.37
CA VAL A 256 -11.28 -14.42 -0.66
C VAL A 256 -11.21 -15.35 0.55
N THR A 257 -10.11 -16.08 0.67
CA THR A 257 -9.80 -16.95 1.82
C THR A 257 -8.55 -16.51 2.57
N GLY A 258 -7.81 -15.53 2.07
CA GLY A 258 -6.67 -14.93 2.76
C GLY A 258 -6.41 -13.50 2.32
N VAL A 259 -5.80 -12.73 3.21
CA VAL A 259 -5.41 -11.34 2.97
C VAL A 259 -4.02 -11.10 3.55
N SER A 260 -3.18 -10.37 2.82
CA SER A 260 -1.87 -9.94 3.29
C SER A 260 -1.64 -8.47 2.95
N PHE A 261 -1.15 -7.72 3.94
CA PHE A 261 -0.68 -6.35 3.78
C PHE A 261 0.74 -6.34 3.20
N ASP A 262 0.95 -5.52 2.17
CA ASP A 262 2.25 -5.21 1.57
C ASP A 262 3.25 -6.39 1.45
N PRO A 263 2.87 -7.48 0.75
CA PRO A 263 3.73 -8.65 0.61
C PRO A 263 5.06 -8.34 -0.10
N GLU A 264 5.10 -7.26 -0.88
CA GLU A 264 6.28 -6.80 -1.59
C GLU A 264 7.15 -5.86 -0.73
N LYS A 265 6.74 -5.52 0.50
CA LYS A 265 7.44 -4.61 1.44
C LYS A 265 7.82 -3.26 0.81
N ASN A 266 6.88 -2.64 0.11
CA ASN A 266 7.08 -1.34 -0.51
C ASN A 266 7.02 -0.16 0.47
N ILE A 267 6.28 -0.31 1.58
CA ILE A 267 6.00 0.77 2.55
C ILE A 267 6.79 0.53 3.84
N ILE A 268 7.37 1.59 4.39
CA ILE A 268 7.95 1.56 5.74
C ILE A 268 6.79 1.44 6.73
N SER A 269 6.66 0.30 7.40
CA SER A 269 5.72 0.09 8.49
C SER A 269 6.24 -0.98 9.45
N LYS A 270 5.66 -1.06 10.64
CA LYS A 270 6.00 -2.10 11.63
C LYS A 270 4.73 -2.72 12.20
N ASN A 271 4.76 -4.02 12.47
CA ASN A 271 3.69 -4.75 13.15
C ASN A 271 2.30 -4.60 12.49
N SER A 272 2.28 -4.29 11.19
CA SER A 272 1.03 -4.19 10.44
C SER A 272 0.36 -5.56 10.34
N THR A 273 -0.96 -5.58 10.43
CA THR A 273 -1.76 -6.81 10.40
C THR A 273 -2.79 -6.76 9.28
N ALA A 274 -3.09 -7.94 8.74
CA ALA A 274 -4.17 -8.13 7.79
C ALA A 274 -4.94 -9.38 8.18
N THR A 275 -6.25 -9.24 8.38
CA THR A 275 -7.12 -10.33 8.80
C THR A 275 -8.34 -10.41 7.89
N LEU A 276 -8.71 -11.64 7.54
CA LEU A 276 -10.00 -11.91 6.93
C LEU A 276 -10.99 -12.11 8.08
N ALA A 277 -11.92 -11.17 8.25
CA ALA A 277 -12.95 -11.31 9.26
C ALA A 277 -13.83 -12.52 8.94
N ALA A 278 -14.09 -13.32 9.97
CA ALA A 278 -15.14 -14.32 9.94
C ALA A 278 -16.48 -13.59 9.97
N SER A 279 -16.89 -13.06 8.82
CA SER A 279 -18.28 -12.63 8.67
C SER A 279 -19.05 -13.89 8.29
N PRO A 280 -19.90 -14.46 9.17
CA PRO A 280 -21.06 -15.14 8.63
C PRO A 280 -21.75 -14.07 7.80
N PHE A 281 -21.88 -14.34 6.51
CA PHE A 281 -22.70 -13.53 5.64
C PHE A 281 -24.12 -13.51 6.24
N GLU A 282 -24.43 -12.51 7.06
CA GLU A 282 -25.75 -12.27 7.68
C GLU A 282 -26.70 -11.68 6.63
N LEU A 283 -26.78 -12.36 5.48
CA LEU A 283 -27.73 -12.07 4.42
C LEU A 283 -29.16 -12.13 4.99
N GLU A 284 -29.38 -13.01 5.97
CA GLU A 284 -30.65 -13.22 6.65
C GLU A 284 -31.21 -11.97 7.36
N GLY A 285 -30.36 -11.12 7.96
CA GLY A 285 -30.78 -9.87 8.61
C GLY A 285 -31.17 -8.76 7.63
N SER A 286 -30.72 -8.85 6.38
CA SER A 286 -30.95 -7.84 5.34
C SER A 286 -32.15 -8.15 4.42
N ILE A 287 -32.73 -9.35 4.53
CA ILE A 287 -33.94 -9.76 3.81
C ILE A 287 -35.13 -9.66 4.75
N TYR A 288 -36.15 -8.90 4.36
CA TYR A 288 -37.38 -8.76 5.15
C TYR A 288 -38.63 -8.74 4.25
N LEU A 289 -39.74 -9.19 4.84
CA LEU A 289 -41.07 -9.12 4.23
C LEU A 289 -41.79 -7.89 4.76
N TYR A 290 -42.32 -7.08 3.85
CA TYR A 290 -43.06 -5.88 4.21
C TYR A 290 -44.31 -5.71 3.33
N PRO A 291 -45.46 -5.27 3.88
CA PRO A 291 -45.74 -5.16 5.30
C PRO A 291 -45.80 -6.54 5.96
N ASN A 292 -45.61 -6.60 7.29
CA ASN A 292 -45.83 -7.81 8.07
C ASN A 292 -46.13 -7.41 9.53
N PRO A 293 -47.40 -7.49 10.00
CA PRO A 293 -48.54 -8.16 9.36
C PRO A 293 -49.05 -7.50 8.06
N ALA A 294 -49.64 -8.29 7.15
CA ALA A 294 -50.08 -7.88 5.83
C ALA A 294 -51.56 -8.20 5.55
N GLU A 295 -52.21 -7.43 4.67
CA GLU A 295 -53.62 -7.61 4.28
C GLU A 295 -53.77 -8.06 2.83
N GLU A 296 -53.27 -7.30 1.87
CA GLU A 296 -53.51 -7.58 0.44
C GLU A 296 -52.25 -8.03 -0.30
N THR A 297 -51.10 -7.44 0.02
CA THR A 297 -49.84 -7.71 -0.66
C THR A 297 -48.68 -7.78 0.32
N ILE A 298 -47.63 -8.48 -0.10
CA ILE A 298 -46.31 -8.49 0.54
C ILE A 298 -45.25 -8.20 -0.51
N GLU A 299 -44.16 -7.59 -0.06
CA GLU A 299 -42.96 -7.36 -0.83
C GLU A 299 -41.75 -7.96 -0.11
N VAL A 300 -40.90 -8.64 -0.88
CA VAL A 300 -39.57 -9.07 -0.44
C VAL A 300 -38.58 -7.96 -0.70
N GLN A 301 -38.06 -7.40 0.38
CA GLN A 301 -36.95 -6.44 0.31
C GLN A 301 -35.64 -7.21 0.30
N LEU A 302 -34.85 -7.02 -0.77
CA LEU A 302 -33.57 -7.67 -1.01
C LEU A 302 -32.45 -6.62 -1.11
N PRO A 303 -31.22 -6.92 -0.66
CA PRO A 303 -30.06 -6.09 -0.96
C PRO A 303 -29.86 -5.92 -2.48
N ALA A 304 -29.24 -4.81 -2.89
CA ALA A 304 -29.07 -4.43 -4.31
C ALA A 304 -28.36 -5.47 -5.21
N TYR A 305 -27.69 -6.45 -4.61
CA TYR A 305 -26.90 -7.49 -5.29
C TYR A 305 -27.47 -8.91 -5.15
N VAL A 306 -28.69 -9.04 -4.61
CA VAL A 306 -29.36 -10.32 -4.38
C VAL A 306 -30.63 -10.35 -5.21
N TYR A 307 -30.72 -11.34 -6.11
CA TYR A 307 -31.88 -11.46 -7.00
C TYR A 307 -32.80 -12.59 -6.53
N LEU A 308 -34.10 -12.32 -6.51
CA LEU A 308 -35.12 -13.32 -6.23
C LEU A 308 -35.16 -14.36 -7.36
N GLN A 309 -35.09 -15.63 -7.01
CA GLN A 309 -35.33 -16.75 -7.93
C GLN A 309 -36.75 -17.28 -7.76
N GLN A 310 -37.20 -17.44 -6.51
CA GLN A 310 -38.52 -17.93 -6.18
C GLN A 310 -38.94 -17.51 -4.77
N LEU A 311 -40.23 -17.25 -4.58
CA LEU A 311 -40.87 -17.11 -3.28
C LEU A 311 -42.00 -18.12 -3.18
N THR A 312 -42.05 -18.84 -2.06
CA THR A 312 -43.05 -19.88 -1.80
C THR A 312 -43.66 -19.70 -0.41
N LEU A 313 -44.99 -19.71 -0.32
CA LEU A 313 -45.73 -19.65 0.95
C LEU A 313 -46.24 -21.02 1.32
N TYR A 314 -46.10 -21.34 2.61
CA TYR A 314 -46.64 -22.53 3.25
C TYR A 314 -47.58 -22.15 4.38
N ASN A 315 -48.69 -22.86 4.51
CA ASN A 315 -49.55 -22.74 5.70
C ASN A 315 -48.90 -23.44 6.91
N ILE A 316 -49.53 -23.33 8.09
CA ILE A 316 -49.04 -23.96 9.33
C ILE A 316 -48.97 -25.50 9.29
N MET A 317 -49.64 -26.13 8.33
CA MET A 317 -49.59 -27.58 8.10
C MET A 317 -48.46 -27.99 7.13
N GLY A 318 -47.66 -27.02 6.65
CA GLY A 318 -46.58 -27.25 5.69
C GLY A 318 -47.06 -27.43 4.24
N GLN A 319 -48.32 -27.14 3.93
CA GLN A 319 -48.83 -27.23 2.57
C GLN A 319 -48.49 -25.94 1.80
N LYS A 320 -47.97 -26.09 0.58
CA LYS A 320 -47.72 -24.98 -0.33
C LYS A 320 -49.05 -24.34 -0.75
N VAL A 321 -49.19 -23.05 -0.48
CA VAL A 321 -50.42 -22.28 -0.80
C VAL A 321 -50.22 -21.24 -1.89
N LEU A 322 -48.98 -20.77 -2.10
CA LEU A 322 -48.66 -19.80 -3.13
C LEU A 322 -47.20 -19.93 -3.56
N GLU A 323 -46.93 -19.64 -4.83
CA GLU A 323 -45.59 -19.59 -5.41
C GLU A 323 -45.50 -18.42 -6.39
N SER A 324 -44.40 -17.67 -6.37
CA SER A 324 -44.17 -16.51 -7.24
C SER A 324 -42.69 -16.32 -7.55
N LYS A 325 -42.39 -15.66 -8.67
CA LYS A 325 -41.03 -15.17 -9.02
C LYS A 325 -40.91 -13.65 -8.90
N SER A 326 -42.00 -12.97 -8.56
CA SER A 326 -42.03 -11.52 -8.33
C SER A 326 -41.70 -11.20 -6.88
N SER A 327 -40.97 -10.10 -6.65
CA SER A 327 -40.71 -9.58 -5.29
C SER A 327 -41.97 -9.06 -4.61
N GLN A 328 -42.95 -8.57 -5.38
CA GLN A 328 -44.26 -8.16 -4.89
C GLN A 328 -45.32 -9.23 -5.23
N VAL A 329 -46.08 -9.64 -4.22
CA VAL A 329 -47.01 -10.78 -4.30
C VAL A 329 -48.34 -10.44 -3.65
N GLY A 330 -49.45 -10.73 -4.34
CA GLY A 330 -50.80 -10.63 -3.80
C GLY A 330 -51.15 -11.82 -2.91
N ILE A 331 -51.71 -11.54 -1.74
CA ILE A 331 -52.09 -12.53 -0.71
C ILE A 331 -53.55 -12.38 -0.26
N SER A 332 -54.36 -11.58 -0.95
CA SER A 332 -55.76 -11.31 -0.57
C SER A 332 -56.64 -12.55 -0.47
N GLU A 333 -56.35 -13.60 -1.27
CA GLU A 333 -57.12 -14.85 -1.26
C GLU A 333 -56.72 -15.82 -0.13
N LEU A 334 -55.63 -15.51 0.60
CA LEU A 334 -55.21 -16.31 1.74
C LEU A 334 -56.07 -15.98 2.96
N SER A 335 -56.48 -17.00 3.70
CA SER A 335 -57.18 -16.82 4.98
C SER A 335 -56.25 -16.18 6.02
N SER A 336 -56.83 -15.41 6.95
CA SER A 336 -56.10 -14.82 8.08
C SER A 336 -55.35 -15.88 8.89
N GLY A 337 -54.10 -15.61 9.26
CA GLY A 337 -53.27 -16.58 9.96
C GLY A 337 -51.76 -16.39 9.81
N SER A 338 -50.99 -17.34 10.35
CA SER A 338 -49.54 -17.38 10.17
C SER A 338 -49.15 -18.25 8.98
N TYR A 339 -48.19 -17.78 8.20
CA TYR A 339 -47.60 -18.49 7.07
C TYR A 339 -46.09 -18.52 7.21
N PHE A 340 -45.46 -19.55 6.65
CA PHE A 340 -44.02 -19.63 6.45
C PHE A 340 -43.70 -19.28 5.01
N VAL A 341 -42.71 -18.42 4.81
CA VAL A 341 -42.28 -17.95 3.50
C VAL A 341 -40.86 -18.44 3.26
N THR A 342 -40.66 -19.17 2.18
CA THR A 342 -39.35 -19.53 1.66
C THR A 342 -38.99 -18.56 0.54
N ILE A 343 -37.82 -17.94 0.63
CA ILE A 343 -37.30 -16.95 -0.32
C ILE A 343 -36.00 -17.52 -0.89
N GLU A 344 -36.06 -18.02 -2.11
CA GLU A 344 -34.92 -18.54 -2.85
C GLU A 344 -34.29 -17.41 -3.66
N THR A 345 -32.98 -17.22 -3.52
CA THR A 345 -32.23 -16.14 -4.17
C THR A 345 -30.97 -16.67 -4.82
N THR A 346 -30.29 -15.83 -5.60
CA THR A 346 -28.94 -16.12 -6.12
C THR A 346 -27.89 -16.43 -5.04
N SER A 347 -28.20 -16.15 -3.77
CA SER A 347 -27.26 -16.19 -2.66
C SER A 347 -27.68 -17.16 -1.54
N GLY A 348 -28.74 -17.96 -1.75
CA GLY A 348 -29.24 -18.95 -0.78
C GLY A 348 -30.76 -18.93 -0.60
N ILE A 349 -31.24 -19.82 0.29
CA ILE A 349 -32.65 -19.98 0.65
C ILE A 349 -32.87 -19.40 2.07
N PHE A 350 -33.84 -18.51 2.20
CA PHE A 350 -34.17 -17.84 3.46
C PHE A 350 -35.60 -18.15 3.91
N TYR A 351 -35.82 -18.20 5.23
CA TYR A 351 -37.13 -18.48 5.80
C TYR A 351 -37.62 -17.28 6.61
N LYS A 352 -38.86 -16.85 6.35
CA LYS A 352 -39.51 -15.76 7.07
C LYS A 352 -40.91 -16.18 7.51
N LYS A 353 -41.38 -15.57 8.59
CA LYS A 353 -42.77 -15.72 9.03
C LYS A 353 -43.59 -14.56 8.50
N LEU A 354 -44.77 -14.84 7.96
CA LEU A 354 -45.76 -13.85 7.56
C LEU A 354 -46.99 -13.97 8.47
N ILE A 355 -47.53 -12.82 8.89
CA ILE A 355 -48.83 -12.74 9.57
C ILE A 355 -49.82 -12.09 8.59
N LYS A 356 -50.76 -12.88 8.05
CA LYS A 356 -51.89 -12.39 7.26
C LYS A 356 -53.00 -11.97 8.21
N LYS A 357 -53.42 -10.71 8.11
CA LYS A 357 -54.60 -10.19 8.82
C LYS A 357 -55.89 -10.63 8.16
#